data_AF-A0A813L6K2-F1
#
_entry.id   AF-A0A813L6K2-F1
#
_cell.length_a   1.000
_cell.length_b   1.000
_cell.length_c   1.000
_cell.angle_alpha   90.00
_cell.angle_beta   90.00
_cell.angle_gamma   90.00
#
_symmetry.space_group_name_H-M   'P 1'
#
loop_
_entity.id
_entity.type
_entity.pdbx_description
1 polymer ?
#
loop_
_entity_poly.entity_id
_entity_poly.type
_entity_poly.pdbx_seq_one_letter_code
_entity_poly.pdbx_strand_id
1 'polypeptide(L)'
;MDRKGRQEPADQVVTPQALMRWIVCSLYMDEAIPTGGLIQWYYQLVTGVKLTHGQITTLVESTPGLNLGPAAKRTAFPFNFIAELAEPPPGFRGFVDEGMSMEELASAAVWAEARAFLSEGGWPLTDIREIRKLPSVPIAAWLQDRSPLMASVSFGRLIRMVHNCLHPGKILGVCGNHIVPYSQSEEYERLVNADAGRPTGVKSDEAYIRTWAELKDCIRKLIQLSRTGEVEVSQVKPQCRSRFHRELSETVFGYTSLSQLLDDPHFGPEFKVTGGSAHPLRIALN
;
A
#
# COMPACT_ATOMS: atom_id res chain seq x y z
N MET A 1 16.81 -24.81 -13.13
CA MET A 1 18.10 -24.18 -12.80
C MET A 1 18.36 -24.41 -11.33
N ASP A 2 19.42 -25.13 -11.01
CA ASP A 2 19.88 -25.38 -9.64
C ASP A 2 20.09 -24.05 -8.89
N ARG A 3 19.56 -23.91 -7.66
CA ARG A 3 19.91 -22.85 -6.70
C ARG A 3 21.37 -23.04 -6.19
N LYS A 4 22.33 -23.27 -7.09
CA LYS A 4 23.73 -23.58 -6.79
C LYS A 4 24.55 -22.40 -6.23
N GLY A 5 23.91 -21.27 -5.92
CA GLY A 5 24.53 -20.10 -5.31
C GLY A 5 23.98 -19.70 -3.93
N ARG A 6 22.84 -20.26 -3.48
CA ARG A 6 22.41 -20.11 -2.07
C ARG A 6 22.96 -21.29 -1.30
N GLN A 7 24.24 -21.24 -0.95
CA GLN A 7 24.77 -22.16 0.06
C GLN A 7 23.98 -21.90 1.35
N GLU A 8 23.10 -22.82 1.71
CA GLU A 8 22.64 -22.92 3.08
C GLU A 8 23.90 -23.08 3.95
N PRO A 9 24.08 -22.26 4.99
CA PRO A 9 25.26 -22.33 5.83
C PRO A 9 25.31 -23.71 6.48
N ALA A 10 26.30 -24.52 6.09
CA ALA A 10 26.55 -25.85 6.63
C ALA A 10 26.87 -25.73 8.14
N ASP A 11 26.01 -26.27 9.02
CA ASP A 11 26.12 -26.54 10.47
C ASP A 11 26.87 -25.54 11.39
N GLN A 12 27.28 -24.38 10.88
CA GLN A 12 27.88 -23.32 11.66
C GLN A 12 26.77 -22.54 12.36
N VAL A 13 26.96 -22.28 13.65
CA VAL A 13 26.08 -21.40 14.43
C VAL A 13 26.07 -20.02 13.77
N VAL A 14 25.02 -19.74 13.01
CA VAL A 14 24.84 -18.44 12.35
C VAL A 14 24.47 -17.42 13.44
N THR A 15 25.37 -16.47 13.71
CA THR A 15 25.07 -15.39 14.65
C THR A 15 23.97 -14.48 14.06
N PRO A 16 23.15 -13.82 14.90
CA PRO A 16 22.16 -12.87 14.41
C PRO A 16 22.74 -11.78 13.51
N GLN A 17 23.97 -11.32 13.78
CA GLN A 17 24.68 -10.34 12.97
C GLN A 17 25.10 -10.91 11.62
N ALA A 18 25.62 -12.14 11.58
CA ALA A 18 25.97 -12.81 10.33
C ALA A 18 24.72 -13.00 9.45
N LEU A 19 23.60 -13.41 10.06
CA LEU A 19 22.31 -13.51 9.38
C LEU A 19 21.81 -12.16 8.86
N MET A 20 21.88 -11.10 9.68
CA MET A 20 21.46 -9.76 9.27
C MET A 20 22.28 -9.25 8.08
N ARG A 21 23.60 -9.41 8.13
CA ARG A 21 24.49 -9.06 7.01
C ARG A 21 24.16 -9.86 5.76
N TRP A 22 23.90 -11.16 5.90
CA TRP A 22 23.49 -12.02 4.79
C TRP A 22 22.15 -11.58 4.17
N ILE A 23 21.14 -11.26 4.99
CA ILE A 23 19.84 -10.75 4.51
C ILE A 23 20.04 -9.48 3.69
N VAL A 24 20.74 -8.48 4.23
CA VAL A 24 20.98 -7.22 3.52
C VAL A 24 21.76 -7.45 2.24
N CYS A 25 22.80 -8.30 2.27
CA CYS A 25 23.55 -8.67 1.07
C CYS A 25 22.67 -9.35 0.01
N SER A 26 21.79 -10.28 0.40
CA SER A 26 20.84 -10.92 -0.51
C SER A 26 19.92 -9.88 -1.16
N LEU A 27 19.41 -8.92 -0.40
CA LEU A 27 18.56 -7.84 -0.94
C LEU A 27 19.29 -6.96 -1.95
N TYR A 28 20.58 -6.66 -1.73
CA TYR A 28 21.42 -5.97 -2.75
C TYR A 28 21.55 -6.80 -4.04
N MET A 29 21.84 -8.10 -3.92
CA MET A 29 21.97 -8.99 -5.08
C MET A 29 20.64 -9.14 -5.84
N ASP A 30 19.53 -9.02 -5.12
CA ASP A 30 18.18 -9.05 -5.66
C ASP A 30 17.65 -7.67 -6.11
N GLU A 31 18.50 -6.64 -6.18
CA GLU A 31 18.15 -5.26 -6.55
C GLU A 31 17.02 -4.65 -5.68
N ALA A 32 16.79 -5.18 -4.48
CA ALA A 32 15.73 -4.77 -3.56
C ALA A 32 16.27 -3.84 -2.47
N ILE A 33 15.64 -2.67 -2.27
CA ILE A 33 16.06 -1.70 -1.26
C ILE A 33 15.88 -2.30 0.15
N PRO A 34 16.93 -2.42 0.99
CA PRO A 34 16.86 -3.00 2.33
C PRO A 34 16.19 -2.06 3.34
N THR A 35 14.92 -1.79 3.13
CA THR A 35 14.10 -1.03 4.08
C THR A 35 13.86 -1.86 5.33
N GLY A 36 13.70 -1.21 6.49
CA GLY A 36 13.46 -1.93 7.75
C GLY A 36 12.27 -2.90 7.69
N GLY A 37 11.21 -2.57 6.95
CA GLY A 37 10.05 -3.46 6.75
C GLY A 37 10.37 -4.70 5.90
N LEU A 38 11.18 -4.55 4.85
CA LEU A 38 11.61 -5.67 4.02
C LEU A 38 12.60 -6.58 4.76
N ILE A 39 13.52 -5.98 5.52
CA ILE A 39 14.44 -6.71 6.39
C ILE A 39 13.67 -7.51 7.44
N GLN A 40 12.68 -6.91 8.11
CA GLN A 40 11.82 -7.61 9.08
C GLN A 40 11.12 -8.80 8.43
N TRP A 41 10.52 -8.60 7.25
CA TRP A 41 9.85 -9.68 6.55
C TRP A 41 10.80 -10.83 6.22
N TYR A 42 11.99 -10.52 5.69
CA TYR A 42 12.96 -11.54 5.30
C TYR A 42 13.55 -12.24 6.54
N TYR A 43 13.86 -11.49 7.60
CA TYR A 43 14.32 -12.06 8.86
C TYR A 43 13.30 -13.04 9.46
N GLN A 44 12.02 -12.64 9.47
CA GLN A 44 10.94 -13.50 9.96
C GLN A 44 10.74 -14.73 9.07
N LEU A 45 10.87 -14.58 7.75
CA LEU A 45 10.77 -15.71 6.82
C LEU A 45 11.83 -16.77 7.10
N VAL A 46 13.06 -16.35 7.42
CA VAL A 46 14.19 -17.27 7.66
C VAL A 46 14.18 -17.85 9.06
N THR A 47 13.79 -17.07 10.08
CA THR A 47 13.93 -17.46 11.49
C THR A 47 12.61 -17.87 12.16
N GLY A 48 11.47 -17.53 11.56
CA GLY A 48 10.16 -17.57 12.22
C GLY A 48 9.95 -16.48 13.29
N VAL A 49 10.95 -15.64 13.57
CA VAL A 49 10.93 -14.66 14.66
C VAL A 49 10.58 -13.27 14.14
N LYS A 50 9.62 -12.62 14.81
CA LYS A 50 9.32 -11.21 14.57
C LYS A 50 10.10 -10.31 15.53
N LEU A 51 10.89 -9.39 15.00
CA LEU A 51 11.60 -8.39 15.78
C LEU A 51 10.78 -7.10 15.86
N THR A 52 10.97 -6.36 16.94
CA THR A 52 10.49 -4.99 17.06
C THR A 52 11.39 -4.03 16.27
N HIS A 53 10.89 -2.82 16.00
CA HIS A 53 11.67 -1.78 15.34
C HIS A 53 13.04 -1.55 15.99
N GLY A 54 13.06 -1.33 17.31
CA GLY A 54 14.30 -1.11 18.05
C GLY A 54 15.26 -2.29 17.95
N GLN A 55 14.75 -3.53 17.98
CA GLN A 55 15.58 -4.73 17.84
C GLN A 55 16.24 -4.81 16.45
N ILE A 56 15.51 -4.50 15.36
CA ILE A 56 16.13 -4.50 14.02
C ILE A 56 17.15 -3.37 13.91
N THR A 57 16.81 -2.15 14.36
CA THR A 57 17.74 -1.01 14.34
C THR A 57 19.03 -1.34 15.09
N THR A 58 18.94 -1.82 16.33
CA THR A 58 20.10 -2.23 17.13
C THR A 58 20.87 -3.38 16.48
N LEU A 59 20.17 -4.34 15.86
CA LEU A 59 20.84 -5.45 15.18
C LEU A 59 21.60 -4.97 13.93
N VAL A 60 21.05 -4.03 13.16
CA VAL A 60 21.74 -3.42 12.01
C VAL A 60 22.95 -2.60 12.48
N GLU A 61 22.80 -1.74 13.50
CA GLU A 61 23.89 -0.92 14.05
C GLU A 61 25.04 -1.75 14.63
N SER A 62 24.72 -2.89 15.26
CA SER A 62 25.70 -3.79 15.85
C SER A 62 26.30 -4.79 14.85
N THR A 63 25.82 -4.82 13.60
CA THR A 63 26.33 -5.74 12.57
C THR A 63 27.49 -5.11 11.81
N PRO A 64 28.71 -5.69 11.85
CA PRO A 64 29.86 -5.12 11.17
C PRO A 64 29.64 -4.91 9.67
N GLY A 65 29.98 -3.71 9.20
CA GLY A 65 29.90 -3.29 7.80
C GLY A 65 28.47 -3.04 7.29
N LEU A 66 27.50 -2.88 8.19
CA LEU A 66 26.21 -2.26 7.89
C LEU A 66 26.16 -0.85 8.50
N ASN A 67 25.48 0.05 7.82
CA ASN A 67 25.18 1.41 8.27
C ASN A 67 23.66 1.64 8.21
N LEU A 68 23.15 2.50 9.08
CA LEU A 68 21.79 3.02 8.96
C LEU A 68 21.79 4.28 8.09
N GLY A 69 21.22 4.16 6.91
CA GLY A 69 20.98 5.27 6.00
C GLY A 69 19.72 6.06 6.38
N PRO A 70 19.67 7.37 6.02
CA PRO A 70 18.46 8.16 6.19
C PRO A 70 17.32 7.57 5.34
N ALA A 71 16.11 7.62 5.87
CA ALA A 71 14.95 7.22 5.10
C ALA A 71 14.77 8.10 3.84
N ALA A 72 14.50 7.44 2.71
CA ALA A 72 14.32 8.10 1.41
C ALA A 72 13.20 9.16 1.41
N LYS A 73 12.21 9.06 2.31
CA LYS A 73 11.14 10.06 2.46
C LYS A 73 10.85 10.28 3.94
N ARG A 74 10.76 11.55 4.39
CA ARG A 74 10.34 11.95 5.76
C ARG A 74 8.88 11.57 5.99
N THR A 75 8.62 10.29 6.18
CA THR A 75 7.32 9.78 6.57
C THR A 75 7.42 9.35 8.03
N ALA A 76 6.40 9.67 8.84
CA ALA A 76 6.38 9.41 10.28
C ALA A 76 6.12 7.91 10.59
N PHE A 77 6.81 7.01 9.89
CA PHE A 77 6.54 5.58 9.96
C PHE A 77 7.58 4.82 10.78
N PRO A 78 7.15 3.80 11.54
CA PRO A 78 8.09 2.81 12.07
C PRO A 78 8.76 2.09 10.88
N PHE A 79 10.05 1.81 11.01
CA PHE A 79 10.93 1.20 9.98
C PHE A 79 11.33 2.12 8.82
N ASN A 80 11.24 3.43 9.03
CA ASN A 80 11.72 4.40 8.07
C ASN A 80 13.25 4.56 8.16
N PHE A 81 13.97 3.48 7.84
CA PHE A 81 15.42 3.47 7.64
C PHE A 81 15.76 2.51 6.49
N ILE A 82 16.95 2.70 5.93
CA ILE A 82 17.55 1.79 4.95
C ILE A 82 18.82 1.22 5.58
N ALA A 83 19.01 -0.10 5.55
CA ALA A 83 20.30 -0.69 5.92
C ALA A 83 21.21 -0.69 4.69
N GLU A 84 22.36 -0.04 4.82
CA GLU A 84 23.33 0.11 3.74
C GLU A 84 24.57 -0.72 4.04
N LEU A 85 25.08 -1.44 3.04
CA LEU A 85 26.40 -2.07 3.14
C LEU A 85 27.47 -0.99 3.01
N ALA A 86 28.48 -1.03 3.90
CA ALA A 86 29.65 -0.16 3.79
C ALA A 86 30.35 -0.32 2.43
N GLU A 87 30.34 -1.55 1.89
CA GLU A 87 30.83 -1.87 0.56
C GLU A 87 29.75 -2.72 -0.17
N PRO A 88 29.16 -2.22 -1.27
CA PRO A 88 28.22 -2.99 -2.06
C PRO A 88 28.85 -4.27 -2.63
N PRO A 89 28.08 -5.36 -2.83
CA PRO A 89 28.63 -6.60 -3.36
C PRO A 89 29.07 -6.43 -4.83
N PRO A 90 30.09 -7.19 -5.29
CA PRO A 90 30.56 -7.11 -6.67
C PRO A 90 29.43 -7.32 -7.69
N GLY A 91 29.34 -6.44 -8.68
CA GLY A 91 28.32 -6.50 -9.72
C GLY A 91 26.98 -5.87 -9.36
N PHE A 92 26.82 -5.29 -8.17
CA PHE A 92 25.64 -4.50 -7.82
C PHE A 92 25.47 -3.30 -8.77
N ARG A 93 24.30 -3.19 -9.39
CA ARG A 93 23.98 -2.16 -10.41
C ARG A 93 23.11 -1.02 -9.88
N GLY A 94 22.77 -1.04 -8.59
CA GLY A 94 21.75 -0.19 -8.01
C GLY A 94 20.47 -0.96 -7.71
N PHE A 95 19.58 -0.30 -6.97
CA PHE A 95 18.26 -0.84 -6.65
C PHE A 95 17.24 -0.50 -7.73
N VAL A 96 16.12 -1.22 -7.71
CA VAL A 96 15.00 -0.91 -8.59
C VAL A 96 14.35 0.43 -8.25
N ASP A 97 14.41 1.37 -9.18
CA ASP A 97 13.83 2.71 -9.10
C ASP A 97 12.29 2.73 -9.27
N GLU A 98 11.63 3.72 -8.66
CA GLU A 98 10.19 3.93 -8.82
C GLU A 98 9.81 4.33 -10.27
N GLY A 99 10.70 4.97 -11.01
CA GLY A 99 10.47 5.45 -12.37
C GLY A 99 10.63 4.40 -13.48
N MET A 100 11.07 3.18 -13.17
CA MET A 100 11.26 2.15 -14.20
C MET A 100 9.96 1.73 -14.87
N SER A 101 10.00 1.67 -16.20
CA SER A 101 8.91 1.19 -17.06
C SER A 101 8.68 -0.31 -16.93
N MET A 102 7.52 -0.78 -17.36
CA MET A 102 7.18 -2.20 -17.30
C MET A 102 8.12 -3.03 -18.19
N GLU A 103 8.50 -2.49 -19.34
CA GLU A 103 9.40 -3.10 -20.31
C GLU A 103 10.83 -3.24 -19.77
N GLU A 104 11.28 -2.32 -18.90
CA GLU A 104 12.57 -2.39 -18.21
C GLU A 104 12.57 -3.41 -17.06
N LEU A 105 11.42 -3.58 -16.39
CA LEU A 105 11.28 -4.51 -15.26
C LEU A 105 11.35 -5.96 -15.71
N ALA A 106 10.68 -6.32 -16.81
CA ALA A 106 10.66 -7.69 -17.29
C ALA A 106 10.26 -7.82 -18.77
N SER A 107 10.59 -8.99 -19.35
CA SER A 107 10.16 -9.32 -20.71
C SER A 107 8.65 -9.51 -20.81
N ALA A 108 8.10 -9.37 -22.03
CA ALA A 108 6.68 -9.61 -22.29
C ALA A 108 6.20 -11.01 -21.86
N ALA A 109 7.07 -12.03 -21.98
CA ALA A 109 6.77 -13.39 -21.55
C ALA A 109 6.60 -13.49 -20.03
N VAL A 110 7.49 -12.87 -19.26
CA VAL A 110 7.37 -12.76 -17.80
C VAL A 110 6.06 -12.04 -17.47
N TRP A 111 5.78 -10.90 -18.09
CA TRP A 111 4.56 -10.15 -17.81
C TRP A 111 3.28 -10.93 -18.07
N ALA A 112 3.21 -11.66 -19.18
CA ALA A 112 2.06 -12.49 -19.50
C ALA A 112 1.83 -13.58 -18.45
N GLU A 113 2.89 -14.25 -18.00
CA GLU A 113 2.81 -15.29 -16.99
C GLU A 113 2.47 -14.71 -15.60
N ALA A 114 3.09 -13.59 -15.20
CA ALA A 114 2.76 -12.91 -13.95
C ALA A 114 1.28 -12.51 -13.93
N ARG A 115 0.76 -11.96 -15.02
CA ARG A 115 -0.66 -11.58 -15.12
C ARG A 115 -1.58 -12.79 -14.98
N ALA A 116 -1.23 -13.93 -15.57
CA ALA A 116 -2.01 -15.16 -15.42
C ALA A 116 -2.11 -15.58 -13.94
N PHE A 117 -0.98 -15.63 -13.22
CA PHE A 117 -0.97 -15.94 -11.80
C PHE A 117 -1.67 -14.89 -10.93
N LEU A 118 -1.45 -13.61 -11.21
CA LEU A 118 -2.05 -12.52 -10.45
C LEU A 118 -3.58 -12.47 -10.59
N SER A 119 -4.13 -13.03 -11.67
CA SER A 119 -5.58 -13.15 -11.84
C SER A 119 -6.24 -14.16 -10.91
N GLU A 120 -5.47 -15.03 -10.24
CA GLU A 120 -6.00 -15.98 -9.25
C GLU A 120 -6.53 -15.27 -7.99
N GLY A 121 -5.90 -14.17 -7.57
CA GLY A 121 -6.34 -13.42 -6.40
C GLY A 121 -6.13 -14.11 -5.05
N GLY A 122 -6.69 -13.47 -4.01
CA GLY A 122 -6.90 -14.11 -2.71
C GLY A 122 -5.74 -13.99 -1.72
N TRP A 123 -4.73 -13.16 -2.00
CA TRP A 123 -3.62 -12.98 -1.05
C TRP A 123 -4.07 -12.16 0.15
N PRO A 124 -3.90 -12.66 1.40
CA PRO A 124 -4.28 -11.91 2.57
C PRO A 124 -3.36 -10.68 2.73
N LEU A 125 -3.95 -9.53 3.01
CA LEU A 125 -3.26 -8.39 3.60
C LEU A 125 -2.90 -8.80 5.03
N THR A 126 -1.74 -9.45 5.19
CA THR A 126 -1.29 -10.00 6.47
C THR A 126 -1.48 -9.01 7.63
N ASP A 127 -1.79 -9.53 8.82
CA ASP A 127 -2.06 -8.71 10.01
C ASP A 127 -0.85 -7.93 10.55
N ILE A 128 0.31 -8.11 9.93
CA ILE A 128 1.49 -7.32 10.23
C ILE A 128 1.25 -5.93 9.63
N ARG A 129 0.87 -4.97 10.49
CA ARG A 129 0.66 -3.55 10.15
C ARG A 129 1.79 -2.95 9.30
N GLU A 130 3.01 -3.48 9.42
CA GLU A 130 4.18 -3.09 8.61
C GLU A 130 4.14 -3.66 7.19
N ILE A 131 3.75 -4.93 7.01
CA ILE A 131 3.61 -5.60 5.69
C ILE A 131 2.35 -5.13 4.96
N ARG A 132 1.31 -4.66 5.68
CA ARG A 132 0.14 -4.01 5.03
C ARG A 132 0.55 -2.85 4.11
N LYS A 133 1.73 -2.26 4.31
CA LYS A 133 2.28 -1.20 3.46
C LYS A 133 3.17 -1.69 2.32
N LEU A 134 3.55 -2.97 2.35
CA LEU A 134 4.32 -3.66 1.30
C LEU A 134 3.58 -4.92 0.83
N PRO A 135 2.30 -4.80 0.38
CA PRO A 135 1.53 -5.94 -0.11
C PRO A 135 2.21 -6.68 -1.27
N SER A 136 3.09 -6.00 -2.00
CA SER A 136 3.83 -6.56 -3.13
C SER A 136 4.88 -7.60 -2.74
N VAL A 137 5.44 -7.55 -1.53
CA VAL A 137 6.53 -8.44 -1.09
C VAL A 137 6.10 -9.91 -0.99
N PRO A 138 5.05 -10.27 -0.22
CA PRO A 138 4.63 -11.66 -0.13
C PRO A 138 4.14 -12.22 -1.47
N ILE A 139 3.51 -11.39 -2.32
CA ILE A 139 3.07 -11.80 -3.65
C ILE A 139 4.28 -12.03 -4.57
N ALA A 140 5.28 -11.15 -4.55
CA ALA A 140 6.51 -11.32 -5.32
C ALA A 140 7.24 -12.63 -4.94
N ALA A 141 7.28 -12.95 -3.63
CA ALA A 141 7.91 -14.17 -3.15
C ALA A 141 7.15 -15.41 -3.63
N TRP A 142 5.81 -15.37 -3.53
CA TRP A 142 4.94 -16.42 -4.05
C TRP A 142 5.12 -16.61 -5.57
N LEU A 143 5.24 -15.53 -6.35
CA LEU A 143 5.52 -15.61 -7.79
C LEU A 143 6.86 -16.30 -8.08
N GLN A 144 7.93 -15.97 -7.34
CA GLN A 144 9.24 -16.62 -7.49
C GLN A 144 9.18 -18.12 -7.21
N ASP A 145 8.40 -18.55 -6.21
CA ASP A 145 8.25 -19.97 -5.88
C ASP A 145 7.36 -20.71 -6.88
N ARG A 146 6.43 -20.02 -7.56
CA ARG A 146 5.46 -20.63 -8.46
C ARG A 146 5.98 -20.87 -9.87
N SER A 147 6.93 -20.05 -10.34
CA SER A 147 7.39 -20.07 -11.73
C SER A 147 8.91 -19.98 -11.87
N PRO A 148 9.55 -20.88 -12.64
CA PRO A 148 10.96 -20.75 -12.98
C PRO A 148 11.28 -19.46 -13.75
N LEU A 149 10.33 -18.94 -14.52
CA LEU A 149 10.52 -17.69 -15.25
C LEU A 149 10.55 -16.51 -14.28
N MET A 150 9.66 -16.49 -13.28
CA MET A 150 9.69 -15.49 -12.20
C MET A 150 10.97 -15.61 -11.36
N ALA A 151 11.39 -16.83 -11.05
CA ALA A 151 12.64 -17.07 -10.31
C ALA A 151 13.90 -16.55 -11.04
N SER A 152 13.82 -16.29 -12.35
CA SER A 152 14.90 -15.67 -13.13
C SER A 152 14.93 -14.15 -13.05
N VAL A 153 13.87 -13.54 -12.51
CA VAL A 153 13.76 -12.09 -12.29
C VAL A 153 14.18 -11.77 -10.87
N SER A 154 14.96 -10.70 -10.69
CA SER A 154 15.39 -10.25 -9.37
C SER A 154 14.19 -9.91 -8.49
N PHE A 155 14.32 -10.14 -7.19
CA PHE A 155 13.20 -9.95 -6.27
C PHE A 155 12.73 -8.49 -6.23
N GLY A 156 13.65 -7.52 -6.29
CA GLY A 156 13.33 -6.09 -6.36
C GLY A 156 12.47 -5.73 -7.57
N ARG A 157 12.75 -6.33 -8.73
CA ARG A 157 11.95 -6.12 -9.94
C ARG A 157 10.56 -6.71 -9.77
N LEU A 158 10.44 -7.93 -9.23
CA LEU A 158 9.11 -8.53 -8.97
C LEU A 158 8.29 -7.73 -7.95
N ILE A 159 8.91 -7.24 -6.87
CA ILE A 159 8.23 -6.33 -5.93
C ILE A 159 7.68 -5.12 -6.67
N ARG A 160 8.48 -4.49 -7.54
CA ARG A 160 8.04 -3.33 -8.33
C ARG A 160 6.96 -3.70 -9.34
N MET A 161 7.07 -4.84 -10.00
CA MET A 161 6.07 -5.34 -10.93
C MET A 161 4.70 -5.52 -10.27
N VAL A 162 4.68 -6.21 -9.12
CA VAL A 162 3.45 -6.41 -8.35
C VAL A 162 2.91 -5.07 -7.83
N HIS A 163 3.80 -4.18 -7.39
CA HIS A 163 3.40 -2.83 -7.00
C HIS A 163 2.71 -2.09 -8.17
N ASN A 164 3.27 -2.16 -9.38
CA ASN A 164 2.66 -1.57 -10.58
C ASN A 164 1.30 -2.20 -10.93
N CYS A 165 1.10 -3.48 -10.62
CA CYS A 165 -0.18 -4.16 -10.80
C CYS A 165 -1.26 -3.68 -9.81
N LEU A 166 -0.86 -3.28 -8.60
CA LEU A 166 -1.73 -2.63 -7.62
C LEU A 166 -2.00 -1.17 -8.01
N HIS A 167 -0.94 -0.43 -8.38
CA HIS A 167 -1.00 1.00 -8.72
C HIS A 167 0.09 1.36 -9.74
N PRO A 168 -0.18 2.02 -10.88
CA PRO A 168 -1.46 2.47 -11.42
C PRO A 168 -2.14 1.44 -12.34
N GLY A 169 -1.55 0.25 -12.53
CA GLY A 169 -1.97 -0.71 -13.56
C GLY A 169 -3.36 -1.32 -13.38
N LYS A 170 -3.95 -1.21 -12.17
CA LYS A 170 -5.31 -1.71 -11.86
C LYS A 170 -5.55 -3.15 -12.34
N ILE A 171 -4.55 -4.00 -12.19
CA ILE A 171 -4.69 -5.45 -12.40
C ILE A 171 -5.15 -6.10 -11.10
N LEU A 172 -4.61 -5.62 -9.98
CA LEU A 172 -4.99 -6.02 -8.64
C LEU A 172 -5.69 -4.87 -7.94
N GLY A 173 -6.51 -5.20 -6.95
CA GLY A 173 -7.12 -4.25 -6.03
C GLY A 173 -7.34 -4.90 -4.66
N VAL A 174 -7.98 -4.16 -3.77
CA VAL A 174 -8.25 -4.60 -2.40
C VAL A 174 -9.74 -4.86 -2.22
N CYS A 175 -10.07 -5.97 -1.56
CA CYS A 175 -11.41 -6.29 -1.08
C CYS A 175 -11.32 -6.83 0.35
N GLY A 176 -11.84 -6.08 1.32
CA GLY A 176 -11.67 -6.37 2.74
C GLY A 176 -10.18 -6.47 3.13
N ASN A 177 -9.77 -7.64 3.62
CA ASN A 177 -8.39 -7.92 4.00
C ASN A 177 -7.63 -8.77 2.96
N HIS A 178 -8.02 -8.71 1.69
CA HIS A 178 -7.38 -9.48 0.61
C HIS A 178 -7.02 -8.60 -0.58
N ILE A 179 -5.96 -9.01 -1.28
CA ILE A 179 -5.59 -8.55 -2.60
C ILE A 179 -6.24 -9.49 -3.60
N VAL A 180 -7.02 -8.93 -4.52
CA VAL A 180 -7.86 -9.64 -5.48
C VAL A 180 -7.66 -9.06 -6.88
N PRO A 181 -8.12 -9.72 -7.95
CA PRO A 181 -8.17 -9.11 -9.27
C PRO A 181 -8.99 -7.82 -9.21
N TYR A 182 -8.59 -6.80 -9.96
CA TYR A 182 -9.19 -5.47 -9.86
C TYR A 182 -10.71 -5.47 -10.06
N SER A 183 -11.22 -6.30 -10.96
CA SER A 183 -12.67 -6.46 -11.21
C SER A 183 -13.47 -6.95 -9.98
N GLN A 184 -12.80 -7.49 -8.95
CA GLN A 184 -13.39 -7.95 -7.70
C GLN A 184 -13.09 -7.00 -6.54
N SER A 185 -12.39 -5.89 -6.77
CA SER A 185 -11.98 -4.96 -5.73
C SER A 185 -13.09 -3.97 -5.34
N GLU A 186 -13.03 -3.45 -4.12
CA GLU A 186 -13.92 -2.38 -3.64
C GLU A 186 -13.75 -1.09 -4.44
N GLU A 187 -12.58 -0.86 -5.05
CA GLU A 187 -12.37 0.30 -5.93
C GLU A 187 -13.14 0.14 -7.24
N TYR A 188 -13.11 -1.05 -7.83
CA TYR A 188 -13.89 -1.33 -9.04
C TYR A 188 -15.39 -1.32 -8.76
N GLU A 189 -15.83 -1.86 -7.61
CA GLU A 189 -17.23 -1.74 -7.17
C GLU A 189 -17.66 -0.28 -7.09
N ARG A 190 -16.84 0.59 -6.45
CA ARG A 190 -17.11 2.03 -6.37
C ARG A 190 -17.19 2.68 -7.75
N LEU A 191 -16.33 2.30 -8.69
CA LEU A 191 -16.36 2.81 -10.05
C LEU A 191 -17.68 2.45 -10.75
N VAL A 192 -18.06 1.17 -10.75
CA VAL A 192 -19.30 0.70 -11.38
C VAL A 192 -20.53 1.34 -10.72
N ASN A 193 -20.52 1.52 -9.41
CA ASN A 193 -21.61 2.17 -8.70
C ASN A 193 -21.67 3.67 -8.95
N ALA A 194 -20.52 4.35 -9.11
CA ALA A 194 -20.46 5.75 -9.49
C ALA A 194 -21.09 5.96 -10.87
N ASP A 195 -20.70 5.16 -11.86
CA ASP A 195 -21.25 5.22 -13.22
C ASP A 195 -22.77 4.97 -13.25
N ALA A 196 -23.27 4.13 -12.34
CA ALA A 196 -24.68 3.79 -12.21
C ALA A 196 -25.49 4.73 -11.28
N GLY A 197 -24.84 5.69 -10.59
CA GLY A 197 -25.51 6.54 -9.60
C GLY A 197 -26.06 5.76 -8.38
N ARG A 198 -25.39 4.68 -7.97
CA ARG A 198 -25.83 3.80 -6.88
C ARG A 198 -24.93 3.97 -5.65
N PRO A 199 -25.46 3.79 -4.42
CA PRO A 199 -24.63 3.84 -3.23
C PRO A 199 -23.73 2.60 -3.14
N THR A 200 -22.49 2.79 -2.69
CA THR A 200 -21.56 1.71 -2.31
C THR A 200 -21.54 1.53 -0.80
N GLY A 201 -21.59 0.29 -0.32
CA GLY A 201 -21.47 -0.07 1.11
C GLY A 201 -22.67 0.29 1.99
N VAL A 202 -23.83 0.60 1.39
CA VAL A 202 -25.08 0.89 2.12
C VAL A 202 -25.94 -0.36 2.16
N LYS A 203 -26.45 -0.73 3.34
CA LYS A 203 -27.33 -1.90 3.46
C LYS A 203 -28.71 -1.63 2.85
N SER A 204 -29.44 -2.69 2.49
CA SER A 204 -30.76 -2.58 1.86
C SER A 204 -31.80 -1.84 2.70
N ASP A 205 -31.65 -1.83 4.03
CA ASP A 205 -32.53 -1.17 5.00
C ASP A 205 -32.04 0.21 5.45
N GLU A 206 -30.84 0.62 5.06
CA GLU A 206 -30.25 1.90 5.46
C GLU A 206 -30.69 3.03 4.50
N ALA A 207 -31.17 4.13 5.09
CA ALA A 207 -31.43 5.35 4.33
C ALA A 207 -30.11 6.01 3.93
N TYR A 208 -30.07 6.62 2.74
CA TYR A 208 -28.89 7.34 2.25
C TYR A 208 -29.29 8.63 1.56
N ILE A 209 -28.34 9.56 1.44
CA ILE A 209 -28.51 10.84 0.76
C ILE A 209 -28.55 10.60 -0.75
N ARG A 210 -29.67 10.95 -1.40
CA ARG A 210 -29.95 10.63 -2.80
C ARG A 210 -29.79 11.81 -3.76
N THR A 211 -29.89 13.02 -3.23
CA THR A 211 -29.93 14.24 -4.06
C THR A 211 -28.97 15.30 -3.54
N TRP A 212 -28.59 16.22 -4.44
CA TRP A 212 -27.76 17.36 -4.08
C TRP A 212 -28.41 18.25 -3.02
N ALA A 213 -29.73 18.45 -3.09
CA ALA A 213 -30.45 19.24 -2.09
C ALA A 213 -30.35 18.62 -0.68
N GLU A 214 -30.52 17.30 -0.58
CA GLU A 214 -30.36 16.56 0.68
C GLU A 214 -28.91 16.63 1.19
N LEU A 215 -27.93 16.51 0.31
CA LEU A 215 -26.52 16.64 0.68
C LEU A 215 -26.23 18.03 1.28
N LYS A 216 -26.63 19.09 0.58
CA LYS A 216 -26.42 20.48 1.04
C LYS A 216 -27.11 20.75 2.37
N ASP A 217 -28.36 20.31 2.52
CA ASP A 217 -29.10 20.44 3.77
C ASP A 217 -28.40 19.71 4.93
N CYS A 218 -27.93 18.49 4.66
CA CYS A 218 -27.19 17.69 5.62
C CYS A 218 -25.90 18.40 6.08
N ILE A 219 -25.06 18.85 5.14
CA ILE A 219 -23.81 19.56 5.46
C ILE A 219 -24.07 20.87 6.20
N ARG A 220 -25.06 21.66 5.77
CA ARG A 220 -25.45 22.91 6.44
C ARG A 220 -25.83 22.66 7.90
N LYS A 221 -26.62 21.62 8.16
CA LYS A 221 -26.98 21.21 9.53
C LYS A 221 -25.76 20.78 10.34
N LEU A 222 -24.81 20.04 9.75
CA LEU A 222 -23.56 19.68 10.45
C LEU A 222 -22.76 20.92 10.86
N ILE A 223 -22.62 21.88 9.95
CA ILE A 223 -21.93 23.15 10.20
C ILE A 223 -22.63 23.96 11.31
N GLN A 224 -23.96 24.09 11.24
CA GLN A 224 -24.75 24.81 12.25
C GLN A 224 -24.68 24.16 13.64
N LEU A 225 -24.56 22.83 13.70
CA LEU A 225 -24.39 22.09 14.95
C LEU A 225 -22.93 22.07 15.43
N SER A 226 -21.97 22.54 14.62
CA SER A 226 -20.56 22.63 15.00
C SER A 226 -20.31 23.91 15.79
N ARG A 227 -19.55 23.81 16.89
CA ARG A 227 -19.19 24.98 17.70
C ARG A 227 -18.29 25.97 16.97
N THR A 228 -17.54 25.51 15.98
CA THR A 228 -16.59 26.33 15.22
C THR A 228 -17.19 26.92 13.94
N GLY A 229 -18.41 26.54 13.57
CA GLY A 229 -18.97 26.86 12.25
C GLY A 229 -18.27 26.13 11.09
N GLU A 230 -17.51 25.07 11.40
CA GLU A 230 -16.81 24.25 10.41
C GLU A 230 -16.97 22.76 10.76
N VAL A 231 -16.95 21.88 9.76
CA VAL A 231 -16.90 20.43 9.96
C VAL A 231 -15.70 19.84 9.24
N GLU A 232 -14.96 18.94 9.89
CA GLU A 232 -13.86 18.22 9.23
C GLU A 232 -14.44 17.22 8.21
N VAL A 233 -13.84 17.16 7.01
CA VAL A 233 -14.27 16.27 5.92
C VAL A 233 -14.31 14.80 6.38
N SER A 234 -13.36 14.38 7.21
CA SER A 234 -13.31 13.02 7.78
C SER A 234 -14.50 12.69 8.69
N GLN A 235 -15.14 13.71 9.26
CA GLN A 235 -16.27 13.58 10.19
C GLN A 235 -17.63 13.65 9.51
N VAL A 236 -17.69 14.05 8.23
CA VAL A 236 -18.96 14.21 7.51
C VAL A 236 -19.75 12.91 7.49
N LYS A 237 -19.20 11.81 6.96
CA LYS A 237 -19.94 10.54 6.88
C LYS A 237 -20.33 9.98 8.26
N PRO A 238 -19.42 9.89 9.26
CA PRO A 238 -19.80 9.44 10.60
C PRO A 238 -20.90 10.30 11.23
N GLN A 239 -20.87 11.63 11.03
CA GLN A 239 -21.89 12.52 11.58
C GLN A 239 -23.22 12.41 10.82
N CYS A 240 -23.23 12.24 9.49
CA CYS A 240 -24.45 11.96 8.74
C CYS A 240 -25.16 10.70 9.26
N ARG A 241 -24.39 9.62 9.43
CA ARG A 241 -24.88 8.34 9.96
C ARG A 241 -25.43 8.48 11.38
N SER A 242 -24.62 9.05 12.29
CA SER A 242 -24.97 9.10 13.71
C SER A 242 -26.05 10.12 14.06
N ARG A 243 -26.13 11.25 13.35
CA ARG A 243 -27.07 12.35 13.68
C ARG A 243 -28.35 12.35 12.85
N PHE A 244 -28.27 11.91 11.59
CA PHE A 244 -29.41 11.97 10.67
C PHE A 244 -29.90 10.60 10.24
N HIS A 245 -29.25 9.52 10.71
CA HIS A 245 -29.55 8.15 10.31
C HIS A 245 -29.55 7.97 8.79
N ARG A 246 -28.61 8.66 8.11
CA ARG A 246 -28.44 8.61 6.67
C ARG A 246 -26.98 8.38 6.30
N GLU A 247 -26.74 7.42 5.42
CA GLU A 247 -25.45 7.22 4.80
C GLU A 247 -25.15 8.27 3.73
N LEU A 248 -23.90 8.71 3.67
CA LEU A 248 -23.37 9.50 2.56
C LEU A 248 -22.47 8.60 1.71
N SER A 249 -22.92 8.33 0.49
CA SER A 249 -22.17 7.57 -0.51
C SER A 249 -21.95 8.43 -1.75
N GLU A 250 -20.69 8.69 -2.08
CA GLU A 250 -20.28 9.57 -3.17
C GLU A 250 -20.63 9.00 -4.54
N THR A 251 -20.73 7.67 -4.63
CA THR A 251 -21.06 6.97 -5.87
C THR A 251 -22.50 7.24 -6.31
N VAL A 252 -23.39 7.68 -5.40
CA VAL A 252 -24.72 8.18 -5.76
C VAL A 252 -24.64 9.41 -6.67
N PHE A 253 -23.56 10.18 -6.55
CA PHE A 253 -23.33 11.43 -7.27
C PHE A 253 -22.34 11.27 -8.43
N GLY A 254 -21.88 10.05 -8.73
CA GLY A 254 -20.92 9.80 -9.81
C GLY A 254 -19.45 9.95 -9.43
N TYR A 255 -19.10 9.98 -8.14
CA TYR A 255 -17.71 10.11 -7.70
C TYR A 255 -17.23 8.88 -6.92
N THR A 256 -15.92 8.63 -6.97
CA THR A 256 -15.29 7.48 -6.29
C THR A 256 -14.62 7.86 -4.96
N SER A 257 -14.61 9.15 -4.63
CA SER A 257 -14.04 9.71 -3.40
C SER A 257 -14.78 10.97 -2.94
N LEU A 258 -14.74 11.24 -1.63
CA LEU A 258 -15.34 12.44 -1.02
C LEU A 258 -14.72 13.74 -1.53
N SER A 259 -13.41 13.77 -1.73
CA SER A 259 -12.73 14.97 -2.26
C SER A 259 -13.28 15.34 -3.64
N GLN A 260 -13.41 14.37 -4.55
CA GLN A 260 -14.02 14.61 -5.88
C GLN A 260 -15.45 15.15 -5.78
N LEU A 261 -16.27 14.60 -4.88
CA LEU A 261 -17.64 15.07 -4.65
C LEU A 261 -17.68 16.53 -4.16
N LEU A 262 -16.78 16.89 -3.24
CA LEU A 262 -16.74 18.23 -2.64
C LEU A 262 -16.15 19.28 -3.59
N ASP A 263 -15.32 18.86 -4.54
CA ASP A 263 -14.78 19.73 -5.59
C ASP A 263 -15.79 20.02 -6.71
N ASP A 264 -16.98 19.38 -6.68
CA ASP A 264 -17.98 19.55 -7.73
C ASP A 264 -18.62 20.95 -7.74
N PRO A 265 -18.86 21.56 -8.92
CA PRO A 265 -19.52 22.85 -9.03
C PRO A 265 -20.94 22.92 -8.46
N HIS A 266 -21.66 21.80 -8.35
CA HIS A 266 -22.96 21.80 -7.68
C HIS A 266 -22.81 22.02 -6.17
N PHE A 267 -21.66 21.69 -5.58
CA PHE A 267 -21.35 21.90 -4.16
C PHE A 267 -20.79 23.30 -3.88
N GLY A 268 -19.79 23.73 -4.66
CA GLY A 268 -18.91 24.87 -4.37
C GLY A 268 -19.51 26.28 -4.15
N PRO A 269 -20.68 26.68 -4.71
CA PRO A 269 -21.20 28.03 -4.52
C PRO A 269 -21.58 28.36 -3.07
N GLU A 270 -22.02 27.36 -2.30
CA GLU A 270 -22.53 27.56 -0.95
C GLU A 270 -21.50 27.22 0.15
N PHE A 271 -20.53 26.36 -0.17
CA PHE A 271 -19.59 25.82 0.81
C PHE A 271 -18.15 26.13 0.42
N LYS A 272 -17.32 26.42 1.42
CA LYS A 272 -15.87 26.56 1.28
C LYS A 272 -15.18 25.33 1.84
N VAL A 273 -14.32 24.71 1.04
CA VAL A 273 -13.40 23.66 1.52
C VAL A 273 -12.02 24.29 1.76
N THR A 274 -11.50 24.17 2.97
CA THR A 274 -10.18 24.70 3.38
C THR A 274 -9.32 23.61 4.02
N GLY A 275 -7.99 23.76 4.00
CA GLY A 275 -7.04 22.79 4.56
C GLY A 275 -5.97 22.38 3.56
N GLY A 276 -5.20 21.33 3.87
CA GLY A 276 -4.12 20.86 3.00
C GLY A 276 -3.23 19.79 3.61
N SER A 277 -2.02 19.61 3.08
CA SER A 277 -1.09 18.56 3.52
C SER A 277 -0.70 18.62 5.01
N ALA A 278 -0.80 19.80 5.64
CA ALA A 278 -0.48 20.01 7.05
C ALA A 278 -1.70 20.08 7.99
N HIS A 279 -2.92 20.25 7.45
CA HIS A 279 -4.13 20.49 8.24
C HIS A 279 -5.32 19.71 7.69
N PRO A 280 -6.16 19.11 8.55
CA PRO A 280 -7.36 18.41 8.11
C PRO A 280 -8.23 19.28 7.20
N LEU A 281 -8.77 18.68 6.13
CA LEU A 281 -9.74 19.36 5.28
C LEU A 281 -11.00 19.67 6.07
N ARG A 282 -11.52 20.89 5.95
CA ARG A 282 -12.71 21.40 6.62
C ARG A 282 -13.67 22.01 5.63
N ILE A 283 -14.95 21.95 5.96
CA ILE A 283 -16.06 22.54 5.21
C ILE A 283 -16.70 23.62 6.07
N ALA A 284 -16.86 24.81 5.50
CA ALA A 284 -17.57 25.96 6.10
C ALA A 284 -18.63 26.47 5.10
N LEU A 285 -19.54 27.33 5.57
CA LEU A 285 -20.39 28.11 4.66
C LEU A 285 -19.58 29.24 4.05
N ASN A 286 -19.85 29.58 2.79
CA ASN A 286 -19.30 30.78 2.13
C ASN A 286 -19.88 32.07 2.71
#